data_AF-A0A9D4WKS8-F1
#
_entry.id   AF-A0A9D4WKS8-F1
#
_cell.length_a   1.000
_cell.length_b   1.000
_cell.length_c   1.000
_cell.angle_alpha   90.00
_cell.angle_beta   90.00
_cell.angle_gamma   90.00
#
_symmetry.space_group_name_H-M   'P 1'
#
loop_
_entity.id
_entity.type
_entity.pdbx_description
1 polymer ?
#
loop_
_entity_poly.entity_id
_entity_poly.type
_entity_poly.pdbx_seq_one_letter_code
_entity_poly.pdbx_strand_id
1 'polypeptide(L)'
;MAFTTTMLSWSTIEYGKRMGPQMKEARAAIRYAADYFLKCATSTPGRLYNPVSDVAAETAAALAAASIVFRKVDPSYSKLLLRTAQKVYQFALQYQGSYSNSLVSAACPFYCSYSGFKDELLWGAAWLFRATNAVYYYKLVKSLGVDDQPDIFSWDNKYAGAHVLLSKRALLNGDKNFDQYRQEADNFMCKVLLNSPPSTTQCTQGGLMFKLPESNLQYVTAITFLLTTYSKYMSATKHTFNCGNVFITTNTC
;
A
#
# COMPACT_ATOMS: atom_id res chain seq x y z
N MET A 1 -6.03 3.79 -10.71
CA MET A 1 -7.22 4.20 -9.93
C MET A 1 -7.30 3.53 -8.55
N ALA A 2 -7.25 2.19 -8.47
CA ALA A 2 -7.32 1.48 -7.19
C ALA A 2 -6.20 1.90 -6.22
N PHE A 3 -4.94 1.89 -6.67
CA PHE A 3 -3.79 2.40 -5.89
C PHE A 3 -4.01 3.80 -5.30
N THR A 4 -4.45 4.76 -6.12
CA THR A 4 -4.77 6.13 -5.66
C THR A 4 -5.82 6.13 -4.55
N THR A 5 -6.84 5.28 -4.66
CA THR A 5 -7.92 5.17 -3.66
C THR A 5 -7.40 4.55 -2.37
N THR A 6 -6.54 3.53 -2.46
CA THR A 6 -5.86 2.94 -1.32
C THR A 6 -4.99 3.97 -0.60
N MET A 7 -4.22 4.75 -1.35
CA MET A 7 -3.34 5.79 -0.79
C MET A 7 -4.09 6.95 -0.14
N LEU A 8 -5.15 7.45 -0.80
CA LEU A 8 -6.00 8.49 -0.21
C LEU A 8 -6.69 7.98 1.06
N SER A 9 -7.15 6.73 1.06
CA SER A 9 -7.71 6.08 2.24
C SER A 9 -6.67 5.93 3.35
N TRP A 10 -5.45 5.50 3.03
CA TRP A 10 -4.36 5.37 4.01
C TRP A 10 -4.02 6.72 4.64
N SER A 11 -3.84 7.76 3.82
CA SER A 11 -3.60 9.13 4.29
C SER A 11 -4.73 9.61 5.20
N THR A 12 -5.97 9.35 4.82
CA THR A 12 -7.16 9.68 5.62
C THR A 12 -7.17 8.96 6.98
N ILE A 13 -6.73 7.71 7.02
CA ILE A 13 -6.63 6.92 8.27
C ILE A 13 -5.50 7.44 9.16
N GLU A 14 -4.34 7.79 8.59
CA GLU A 14 -3.19 8.24 9.38
C GLU A 14 -3.28 9.70 9.81
N TYR A 15 -3.80 10.56 8.95
CA TYR A 15 -3.72 12.01 9.09
C TYR A 15 -5.08 12.71 9.10
N GLY A 16 -6.20 11.98 9.06
CA GLY A 16 -7.54 12.58 9.02
C GLY A 16 -7.84 13.60 10.12
N LYS A 17 -7.22 13.47 11.30
CA LYS A 17 -7.33 14.47 12.39
C LYS A 17 -6.73 15.84 12.03
N ARG A 18 -5.76 15.88 11.10
CA ARG A 18 -5.07 17.10 10.62
C ARG A 18 -5.67 17.66 9.34
N MET A 19 -6.60 16.95 8.69
CA MET A 19 -7.19 17.37 7.41
C MET A 19 -8.25 18.48 7.54
N GLY A 20 -8.77 18.73 8.75
CA GLY A 20 -9.73 19.80 8.99
C GLY A 20 -10.96 19.67 8.07
N PRO A 21 -11.38 20.76 7.38
CA PRO A 21 -12.49 20.73 6.43
C PRO A 21 -12.33 19.68 5.33
N GLN A 22 -11.11 19.52 4.80
CA GLN A 22 -10.76 18.67 3.64
C GLN A 22 -11.09 17.17 3.85
N MET A 23 -11.38 16.78 5.09
CA MET A 23 -11.82 15.43 5.42
C MET A 23 -13.14 15.05 4.71
N LYS A 24 -14.03 16.01 4.44
CA LYS A 24 -15.29 15.74 3.74
C LYS A 24 -15.05 15.43 2.27
N GLU A 25 -14.18 16.20 1.64
CA GLU A 25 -13.76 16.10 0.24
C GLU A 25 -12.97 14.81 0.02
N ALA A 26 -12.04 14.48 0.93
CA ALA A 26 -11.32 13.22 0.91
C ALA A 26 -12.28 12.02 0.96
N ARG A 27 -13.28 12.04 1.85
CA ARG A 27 -14.31 10.99 1.91
C ARG A 27 -15.16 10.95 0.64
N ALA A 28 -15.54 12.09 0.09
CA ALA A 28 -16.32 12.14 -1.15
C ALA A 28 -15.55 11.48 -2.32
N ALA A 29 -14.26 11.81 -2.46
CA ALA A 29 -13.39 11.21 -3.48
C ALA A 29 -13.19 9.69 -3.28
N ILE A 30 -12.97 9.25 -2.03
CA ILE A 30 -12.85 7.81 -1.72
C ILE A 30 -14.16 7.09 -2.04
N ARG A 31 -15.32 7.66 -1.66
CA ARG A 31 -16.64 7.09 -1.97
C ARG A 31 -16.86 6.98 -3.47
N TYR A 32 -16.53 8.02 -4.23
CA TYR A 32 -16.70 8.01 -5.69
C TYR A 32 -15.95 6.84 -6.35
N ALA A 33 -14.67 6.65 -6.02
CA ALA A 33 -13.89 5.55 -6.54
C ALA A 33 -14.37 4.18 -6.03
N ALA A 34 -14.74 4.09 -4.76
CA ALA A 34 -15.26 2.86 -4.16
C ALA A 34 -16.60 2.43 -4.78
N ASP A 35 -17.50 3.37 -5.08
CA ASP A 35 -18.77 3.10 -5.77
C ASP A 35 -18.53 2.57 -7.19
N TYR A 36 -17.52 3.10 -7.89
CA TYR A 36 -17.09 2.56 -9.18
C TYR A 36 -16.61 1.11 -9.03
N PHE A 37 -15.76 0.79 -8.05
CA PHE A 37 -15.29 -0.58 -7.82
C PHE A 37 -16.42 -1.53 -7.42
N LEU A 38 -17.40 -1.09 -6.62
CA LEU A 38 -18.58 -1.88 -6.28
C LEU A 38 -19.40 -2.25 -7.53
N LYS A 39 -19.57 -1.30 -8.46
CA LYS A 39 -20.20 -1.58 -9.76
C LYS A 39 -19.37 -2.60 -10.53
N CYS A 40 -18.08 -2.36 -10.75
CA CYS A 40 -17.20 -3.29 -11.48
C CYS A 40 -17.20 -4.72 -10.92
N ALA A 41 -17.23 -4.88 -9.59
CA ALA A 41 -17.23 -6.19 -8.94
C ALA A 41 -18.54 -6.97 -9.12
N THR A 42 -19.62 -6.32 -9.57
CA THR A 42 -20.96 -6.92 -9.71
C THR A 42 -21.49 -6.93 -11.15
N SER A 43 -20.84 -6.21 -12.08
CA SER A 43 -21.32 -6.01 -13.44
C SER A 43 -21.44 -7.27 -14.31
N THR A 44 -20.70 -8.35 -14.01
CA THR A 44 -20.68 -9.55 -14.87
C THR A 44 -20.71 -10.86 -14.08
N PRO A 45 -21.90 -11.27 -13.59
CA PRO A 45 -22.08 -12.59 -12.98
C PRO A 45 -21.84 -13.70 -14.03
N GLY A 46 -21.04 -14.71 -13.69
CA GLY A 46 -20.91 -15.95 -14.50
C GLY A 46 -19.93 -15.90 -15.68
N ARG A 47 -19.13 -14.83 -15.86
CA ARG A 47 -18.08 -14.78 -16.89
C ARG A 47 -16.79 -15.42 -16.38
N LEU A 48 -16.14 -16.24 -17.21
CA LEU A 48 -14.75 -16.69 -16.99
C LEU A 48 -13.84 -15.48 -17.15
N TYR A 49 -13.14 -15.11 -16.08
CA TYR A 49 -12.15 -14.05 -16.12
C TYR A 49 -10.77 -14.67 -16.32
N ASN A 50 -9.99 -14.06 -17.20
CA ASN A 50 -8.57 -14.33 -17.27
C ASN A 50 -7.90 -13.89 -15.94
N PRO A 51 -6.77 -14.50 -15.54
CA PRO A 51 -6.04 -14.09 -14.33
C PRO A 51 -5.65 -12.61 -14.35
N VAL A 52 -6.00 -11.87 -13.29
CA VAL A 52 -5.81 -10.42 -13.12
C VAL A 52 -5.55 -10.06 -11.64
N SER A 53 -4.69 -10.85 -10.98
CA SER A 53 -4.48 -10.82 -9.53
C SER A 53 -3.96 -9.49 -9.00
N ASP A 54 -3.07 -8.86 -9.74
CA ASP A 54 -2.55 -7.52 -9.49
C ASP A 54 -3.68 -6.49 -9.30
N VAL A 55 -4.48 -6.25 -10.34
CA VAL A 55 -5.57 -5.26 -10.29
C VAL A 55 -6.69 -5.68 -9.35
N ALA A 56 -6.99 -6.97 -9.23
CA ALA A 56 -8.00 -7.47 -8.31
C ALA A 56 -7.55 -7.27 -6.84
N ALA A 57 -6.32 -7.61 -6.50
CA ALA A 57 -5.81 -7.45 -5.15
C ALA A 57 -5.60 -5.99 -4.77
N GLU A 58 -5.18 -5.11 -5.70
CA GLU A 58 -5.16 -3.66 -5.44
C GLU A 58 -6.58 -3.09 -5.26
N THR A 59 -7.57 -3.58 -6.02
CA THR A 59 -8.98 -3.19 -5.83
C THR A 59 -9.50 -3.63 -4.46
N ALA A 60 -9.14 -4.84 -4.02
CA ALA A 60 -9.46 -5.31 -2.68
C ALA A 60 -8.77 -4.47 -1.59
N ALA A 61 -7.50 -4.08 -1.78
CA ALA A 61 -6.79 -3.17 -0.89
C ALA A 61 -7.52 -1.82 -0.77
N ALA A 62 -7.93 -1.23 -1.90
CA ALA A 62 -8.67 0.03 -1.95
C ALA A 62 -10.00 -0.05 -1.17
N LEU A 63 -10.80 -1.09 -1.45
CA LEU A 63 -12.08 -1.30 -0.77
C LEU A 63 -11.90 -1.59 0.74
N ALA A 64 -10.90 -2.38 1.11
CA ALA A 64 -10.58 -2.67 2.50
C ALA A 64 -10.12 -1.42 3.26
N ALA A 65 -9.24 -0.61 2.68
CA ALA A 65 -8.80 0.67 3.26
C ALA A 65 -9.97 1.66 3.39
N ALA A 66 -10.78 1.80 2.34
CA ALA A 66 -11.98 2.64 2.35
C ALA A 66 -12.98 2.18 3.43
N SER A 67 -13.14 0.87 3.65
CA SER A 67 -14.01 0.35 4.72
C SER A 67 -13.61 0.87 6.10
N ILE A 68 -12.30 1.07 6.36
CA ILE A 68 -11.81 1.62 7.63
C ILE A 68 -12.18 3.11 7.74
N VAL A 69 -12.02 3.87 6.65
CA VAL A 69 -12.38 5.31 6.60
C VAL A 69 -13.85 5.53 6.93
N PHE A 70 -14.75 4.72 6.36
CA PHE A 70 -16.19 4.85 6.57
C PHE A 70 -16.72 4.16 7.83
N ARG A 71 -15.90 3.37 8.53
CA ARG A 71 -16.34 2.51 9.65
C ARG A 71 -17.23 3.20 10.70
N LYS A 72 -16.90 4.44 11.05
CA LYS A 72 -17.64 5.22 12.07
C LYS A 72 -18.73 6.12 11.48
N VAL A 73 -18.60 6.54 10.23
CA VAL A 73 -19.46 7.57 9.63
C VAL A 73 -20.53 6.99 8.71
N ASP A 74 -20.30 5.80 8.16
CA ASP A 74 -21.28 5.02 7.42
C ASP A 74 -20.98 3.52 7.60
N PRO A 75 -21.42 2.92 8.72
CA PRO A 75 -21.12 1.52 9.05
C PRO A 75 -21.70 0.52 8.04
N SER A 76 -22.85 0.83 7.44
CA SER A 76 -23.49 -0.02 6.43
C SER A 76 -22.66 -0.08 5.16
N TYR A 77 -22.23 1.08 4.66
CA TYR A 77 -21.33 1.17 3.52
C TYR A 77 -19.97 0.53 3.81
N SER A 78 -19.40 0.77 4.99
CA SER A 78 -18.15 0.11 5.45
C SER A 78 -18.24 -1.42 5.36
N LYS A 79 -19.33 -2.03 5.84
CA LYS A 79 -19.55 -3.48 5.75
C LYS A 79 -19.70 -3.96 4.32
N LEU A 80 -20.38 -3.20 3.45
CA LEU A 80 -20.50 -3.51 2.03
C LEU A 80 -19.12 -3.53 1.36
N LEU A 81 -18.33 -2.46 1.53
CA LEU A 81 -16.98 -2.35 0.99
C LEU A 81 -16.09 -3.51 1.44
N LEU A 82 -16.10 -3.82 2.74
CA LEU A 82 -15.28 -4.90 3.29
C LEU A 82 -15.69 -6.26 2.71
N ARG A 83 -16.98 -6.58 2.67
CA ARG A 83 -17.47 -7.86 2.09
C ARG A 83 -17.05 -7.99 0.62
N THR A 84 -17.17 -6.91 -0.15
CA THR A 84 -16.74 -6.92 -1.57
C THR A 84 -15.22 -7.06 -1.68
N ALA A 85 -14.44 -6.38 -0.84
CA ALA A 85 -12.98 -6.52 -0.80
C ALA A 85 -12.57 -7.98 -0.58
N GLN A 86 -13.21 -8.68 0.36
CA GLN A 86 -12.92 -10.09 0.63
C GLN A 86 -13.21 -10.99 -0.57
N LYS A 87 -14.33 -10.76 -1.28
CA LYS A 87 -14.69 -11.51 -2.49
C LYS A 87 -13.72 -11.27 -3.65
N VAL A 88 -13.39 -10.00 -3.91
CA VAL A 88 -12.45 -9.63 -4.98
C VAL A 88 -11.05 -10.18 -4.69
N TYR A 89 -10.61 -10.16 -3.43
CA TYR A 89 -9.33 -10.72 -3.05
C TYR A 89 -9.30 -12.26 -3.16
N GLN A 90 -10.39 -12.93 -2.79
CA GLN A 90 -10.51 -14.38 -2.99
C GLN A 90 -10.39 -14.75 -4.47
N PHE A 91 -11.01 -13.97 -5.35
CA PHE A 91 -10.86 -14.11 -6.79
C PHE A 91 -9.39 -13.95 -7.23
N ALA A 92 -8.68 -12.93 -6.73
CA ALA A 92 -7.27 -12.69 -7.02
C ALA A 92 -6.36 -13.87 -6.62
N LEU A 93 -6.65 -14.52 -5.48
CA LEU A 93 -5.91 -15.69 -5.00
C LEU A 93 -6.21 -16.97 -5.80
N GLN A 94 -7.46 -17.12 -6.25
CA GLN A 94 -7.91 -18.32 -6.95
C GLN A 94 -7.40 -18.37 -8.40
N TYR A 95 -7.33 -17.22 -9.07
CA TYR A 95 -6.94 -17.11 -10.48
C TYR A 95 -5.67 -16.26 -10.61
N GLN A 96 -4.52 -16.86 -10.26
CA GLN A 96 -3.25 -16.16 -10.19
C GLN A 96 -2.65 -15.82 -11.55
N GLY A 97 -2.34 -14.54 -11.75
CA GLY A 97 -1.64 -14.06 -12.93
C GLY A 97 -1.75 -12.55 -13.09
N SER A 98 -0.81 -11.98 -13.85
CA SER A 98 -0.79 -10.55 -14.15
C SER A 98 -1.87 -10.19 -15.18
N TYR A 99 -2.56 -9.06 -15.00
CA TYR A 99 -3.52 -8.58 -16.01
C TYR A 99 -2.83 -8.28 -17.34
N SER A 100 -1.53 -7.94 -17.33
CA SER A 100 -0.80 -7.67 -18.57
C SER A 100 -0.68 -8.90 -19.45
N ASN A 101 -0.78 -10.12 -18.92
CA ASN A 101 -0.82 -11.33 -19.75
C ASN A 101 -2.19 -11.53 -20.42
N SER A 102 -3.23 -11.03 -19.76
CA SER A 102 -4.63 -11.34 -20.04
C SER A 102 -5.37 -10.24 -20.78
N LEU A 103 -4.92 -9.00 -20.62
CA LEU A 103 -5.55 -7.74 -21.02
C LEU A 103 -4.53 -6.76 -21.62
N VAL A 104 -3.51 -7.28 -22.31
CA VAL A 104 -2.45 -6.47 -22.96
C VAL A 104 -3.04 -5.27 -23.70
N SER A 105 -4.03 -5.50 -24.58
CA SER A 105 -4.62 -4.47 -25.44
C SER A 105 -5.42 -3.40 -24.70
N ALA A 106 -5.86 -3.67 -23.47
CA ALA A 106 -6.67 -2.74 -22.69
C ALA A 106 -5.82 -1.84 -21.77
N ALA A 107 -4.59 -2.25 -21.45
CA ALA A 107 -3.79 -1.59 -20.42
C ALA A 107 -2.36 -1.23 -20.87
N CYS A 108 -1.73 -2.07 -21.69
CA CYS A 108 -0.42 -1.77 -22.27
C CYS A 108 -0.58 -0.92 -23.55
N PRO A 109 0.35 0.02 -23.83
CA PRO A 109 1.63 0.25 -23.14
C PRO A 109 1.56 1.22 -21.93
N PHE A 110 0.38 1.64 -21.47
CA PHE A 110 0.25 2.72 -20.49
C PHE A 110 0.47 2.28 -19.04
N TYR A 111 -0.23 1.24 -18.63
CA TYR A 111 -0.11 0.62 -17.32
C TYR A 111 0.11 -0.86 -17.57
N CYS A 112 1.34 -1.30 -17.75
CA CYS A 112 1.66 -2.72 -17.72
C CYS A 112 2.07 -3.14 -16.30
N SER A 113 1.74 -4.35 -15.88
CA SER A 113 2.24 -4.91 -14.64
C SER A 113 3.69 -5.38 -14.86
N TYR A 114 4.64 -4.64 -14.28
CA TYR A 114 6.07 -4.91 -14.42
C TYR A 114 6.64 -5.68 -13.22
N SER A 115 6.18 -5.37 -12.01
CA SER A 115 6.54 -6.10 -10.76
C SER A 115 5.86 -7.47 -10.64
N GLY A 116 4.84 -7.74 -11.45
CA GLY A 116 3.99 -8.92 -11.35
C GLY A 116 2.75 -8.64 -10.49
N PHE A 117 2.35 -9.63 -9.70
CA PHE A 117 1.11 -9.56 -8.89
C PHE A 117 1.30 -9.95 -7.41
N LYS A 118 2.50 -10.41 -7.04
CA LYS A 118 2.75 -10.97 -5.69
C LYS A 118 2.74 -9.86 -4.64
N ASP A 119 3.22 -8.68 -4.99
CA ASP A 119 3.21 -7.51 -4.12
C ASP A 119 1.80 -6.99 -3.87
N GLU A 120 0.90 -7.00 -4.86
CA GLU A 120 -0.52 -6.68 -4.63
C GLU A 120 -1.22 -7.74 -3.81
N LEU A 121 -0.88 -9.02 -3.96
CA LEU A 121 -1.40 -10.06 -3.07
C LEU A 121 -1.00 -9.77 -1.62
N LEU A 122 0.27 -9.44 -1.36
CA LEU A 122 0.74 -9.09 -0.01
C LEU A 122 0.04 -7.83 0.50
N TRP A 123 -0.05 -6.81 -0.34
CA TRP A 123 -0.68 -5.52 -0.04
C TRP A 123 -2.17 -5.65 0.30
N GLY A 124 -2.92 -6.39 -0.52
CA GLY A 124 -4.33 -6.69 -0.30
C GLY A 124 -4.54 -7.48 0.99
N ALA A 125 -3.71 -8.50 1.25
CA ALA A 125 -3.75 -9.23 2.52
C ALA A 125 -3.46 -8.31 3.72
N ALA A 126 -2.49 -7.42 3.61
CA ALA A 126 -2.13 -6.48 4.67
C ALA A 126 -3.28 -5.52 4.99
N TRP A 127 -3.97 -4.98 3.98
CA TRP A 127 -5.15 -4.13 4.19
C TRP A 127 -6.36 -4.87 4.74
N LEU A 128 -6.64 -6.07 4.24
CA LEU A 128 -7.71 -6.91 4.77
C LEU A 128 -7.42 -7.34 6.21
N PHE A 129 -6.16 -7.66 6.54
CA PHE A 129 -5.74 -7.91 7.91
C PHE A 129 -5.92 -6.67 8.78
N ARG A 130 -5.52 -5.48 8.30
CA ARG A 130 -5.73 -4.22 9.02
C ARG A 130 -7.21 -3.91 9.23
N ALA A 131 -8.07 -4.24 8.27
CA ALA A 131 -9.50 -3.99 8.36
C ALA A 131 -10.20 -4.98 9.30
N THR A 132 -9.79 -6.25 9.32
CA THR A 132 -10.55 -7.34 9.99
C THR A 132 -9.90 -7.88 11.25
N ASN A 133 -8.57 -7.77 11.38
CA ASN A 133 -7.75 -8.51 12.34
C ASN A 133 -7.90 -10.04 12.23
N ALA A 134 -8.39 -10.57 11.11
CA ALA A 134 -8.66 -12.00 10.96
C ALA A 134 -7.36 -12.79 10.73
N VAL A 135 -7.22 -13.90 11.46
CA VAL A 135 -6.05 -14.81 11.41
C VAL A 135 -5.80 -15.35 10.00
N TYR A 136 -6.85 -15.50 9.19
CA TYR A 136 -6.73 -15.90 7.79
C TYR A 136 -5.79 -14.97 6.98
N TYR A 137 -6.00 -13.65 7.06
CA TYR A 137 -5.15 -12.68 6.35
C TYR A 137 -3.76 -12.57 6.96
N TYR A 138 -3.62 -12.77 8.27
CA TYR A 138 -2.31 -12.88 8.90
C TYR A 138 -1.49 -14.05 8.31
N LYS A 139 -2.09 -15.23 8.18
CA LYS A 139 -1.43 -16.40 7.58
C LYS A 139 -1.03 -16.14 6.13
N LEU A 140 -1.88 -15.46 5.36
CA LEU A 140 -1.56 -15.06 3.98
C LEU A 140 -0.39 -14.08 3.90
N VAL A 141 -0.39 -13.04 4.74
CA VAL A 141 0.73 -12.09 4.86
C VAL A 141 2.03 -12.85 5.12
N LYS A 142 1.99 -13.87 6.00
CA LYS A 142 3.16 -14.71 6.31
C LYS A 142 3.57 -15.66 5.19
N SER A 143 2.63 -16.21 4.43
CA SER A 143 2.96 -17.13 3.33
C SER A 143 3.48 -16.42 2.08
N LEU A 144 3.07 -15.17 1.85
CA LEU A 144 3.49 -14.40 0.67
C LEU A 144 4.91 -13.83 0.79
N GLY A 145 5.46 -13.79 2.01
CA GLY A 145 6.86 -13.44 2.25
C GLY A 145 7.17 -11.95 2.13
N VAL A 146 8.47 -11.64 2.06
CA VAL A 146 9.03 -10.28 1.90
C VAL A 146 10.14 -10.27 0.84
N ASP A 147 10.07 -11.17 -0.15
CA ASP A 147 11.17 -11.52 -1.06
C ASP A 147 11.57 -10.42 -2.06
N ASP A 148 11.18 -9.18 -1.81
CA ASP A 148 11.63 -8.04 -2.57
C ASP A 148 12.18 -6.96 -1.65
N GLN A 149 13.18 -6.27 -2.18
CA GLN A 149 13.98 -5.30 -1.48
C GLN A 149 13.81 -3.96 -2.18
N PRO A 150 12.58 -3.41 -2.20
CA PRO A 150 12.23 -2.29 -3.05
C PRO A 150 12.98 -1.04 -2.60
N ASP A 151 13.26 -0.16 -3.55
CA ASP A 151 13.64 1.23 -3.29
C ASP A 151 12.59 2.21 -3.85
N ILE A 152 11.49 1.69 -4.41
CA ILE A 152 10.37 2.43 -5.00
C ILE A 152 9.05 1.95 -4.37
N PHE A 153 8.09 2.85 -4.28
CA PHE A 153 6.69 2.54 -3.99
C PHE A 153 5.80 3.21 -5.03
N SER A 154 4.95 2.44 -5.71
CA SER A 154 4.18 2.97 -6.84
C SER A 154 2.88 2.21 -7.07
N TRP A 155 2.16 2.60 -8.13
CA TRP A 155 0.99 1.89 -8.63
C TRP A 155 1.31 0.49 -9.14
N ASP A 156 2.59 0.17 -9.37
CA ASP A 156 3.08 -1.13 -9.86
C ASP A 156 3.72 -1.93 -8.73
N ASN A 157 4.68 -1.40 -7.94
CA ASN A 157 5.32 -2.12 -6.83
C ASN A 157 4.81 -1.68 -5.43
N LYS A 158 4.28 -2.62 -4.64
CA LYS A 158 3.62 -2.38 -3.34
C LYS A 158 4.39 -2.88 -2.12
N TYR A 159 5.52 -3.57 -2.30
CA TYR A 159 6.25 -4.18 -1.17
C TYR A 159 6.64 -3.15 -0.10
N ALA A 160 7.21 -2.00 -0.51
CA ALA A 160 7.60 -0.94 0.42
C ALA A 160 6.41 -0.43 1.25
N GLY A 161 5.26 -0.24 0.60
CA GLY A 161 4.02 0.14 1.26
C GLY A 161 3.54 -0.92 2.25
N ALA A 162 3.56 -2.20 1.86
CA ALA A 162 3.18 -3.32 2.72
C ALA A 162 4.09 -3.44 3.95
N HIS A 163 5.40 -3.29 3.78
CA HIS A 163 6.37 -3.33 4.87
C HIS A 163 6.09 -2.23 5.90
N VAL A 164 5.92 -0.98 5.46
CA VAL A 164 5.58 0.15 6.34
C VAL A 164 4.19 -0.02 6.98
N LEU A 165 3.21 -0.54 6.25
CA LEU A 165 1.87 -0.79 6.78
C LEU A 165 1.88 -1.81 7.92
N LEU A 166 2.62 -2.91 7.74
CA LEU A 166 2.69 -4.03 8.66
C LEU A 166 3.65 -3.79 9.83
N SER A 167 4.73 -3.03 9.63
CA SER A 167 5.67 -2.64 10.69
C SER A 167 5.00 -1.89 11.84
N LYS A 168 3.87 -1.22 11.56
CA LYS A 168 3.01 -0.60 12.57
C LYS A 168 2.67 -1.56 13.72
N ARG A 169 2.45 -2.86 13.46
CA ARG A 169 2.15 -3.86 14.49
C ARG A 169 3.35 -4.10 15.41
N ALA A 170 4.55 -4.22 14.83
CA ALA A 170 5.77 -4.38 15.61
C ALA A 170 6.03 -3.14 16.47
N LEU A 171 6.00 -1.96 15.85
CA LEU A 171 6.33 -0.71 16.54
C LEU A 171 5.26 -0.32 17.56
N LEU A 172 4.00 -0.17 17.14
CA LEU A 172 2.96 0.43 17.99
C LEU A 172 2.22 -0.58 18.88
N ASN A 173 2.21 -1.87 18.51
CA ASN A 173 1.53 -2.91 19.30
C ASN A 173 2.51 -3.85 20.01
N GLY A 174 3.82 -3.73 19.77
CA GLY A 174 4.83 -4.62 20.34
C GLY A 174 4.73 -6.07 19.82
N ASP A 175 4.08 -6.28 18.67
CA ASP A 175 3.88 -7.63 18.13
C ASP A 175 5.12 -8.09 17.35
N LYS A 176 5.96 -8.86 18.05
CA LYS A 176 7.22 -9.41 17.52
C LYS A 176 7.02 -10.27 16.27
N ASN A 177 5.82 -10.80 16.04
CA ASN A 177 5.55 -11.53 14.80
C ASN A 177 5.71 -10.64 13.58
N PHE A 178 5.66 -9.32 13.70
CA PHE A 178 5.84 -8.38 12.59
C PHE A 178 7.23 -7.73 12.54
N ASP A 179 8.20 -8.20 13.35
CA ASP A 179 9.55 -7.63 13.39
C ASP A 179 10.27 -7.70 12.04
N GLN A 180 10.00 -8.72 11.23
CA GLN A 180 10.51 -8.82 9.86
C GLN A 180 10.04 -7.63 9.01
N TYR A 181 8.76 -7.23 9.09
CA TYR A 181 8.26 -6.07 8.34
C TYR A 181 8.80 -4.74 8.87
N ARG A 182 9.11 -4.65 10.16
CA ARG A 182 9.87 -3.51 10.71
C ARG A 182 11.27 -3.46 10.11
N GLN A 183 11.99 -4.58 10.08
CA GLN A 183 13.32 -4.64 9.47
C GLN A 183 13.28 -4.27 7.99
N GLU A 184 12.30 -4.75 7.23
CA GLU A 184 12.17 -4.37 5.82
C GLU A 184 11.74 -2.92 5.62
N ALA A 185 10.97 -2.34 6.55
CA ALA A 185 10.70 -0.91 6.55
C ALA A 185 11.98 -0.11 6.84
N ASP A 186 12.78 -0.51 7.85
CA ASP A 186 14.09 0.09 8.15
C ASP A 186 15.01 0.01 6.91
N ASN A 187 15.10 -1.16 6.25
CA ASN A 187 15.88 -1.37 5.03
C ASN A 187 15.43 -0.45 3.89
N PHE A 188 14.12 -0.31 3.67
CA PHE A 188 13.58 0.61 2.69
C PHE A 188 13.99 2.06 3.00
N MET A 189 13.88 2.49 4.26
CA MET A 189 14.34 3.83 4.66
C MET A 189 15.83 4.03 4.36
N CYS A 190 16.68 3.04 4.64
CA CYS A 190 18.11 3.11 4.30
C CYS A 190 18.39 3.25 2.81
N LYS A 191 17.52 2.71 1.93
CA LYS A 191 17.67 2.81 0.48
C LYS A 191 17.22 4.16 -0.08
N VAL A 192 16.25 4.81 0.57
CA VAL A 192 15.65 6.05 0.08
C VAL A 192 16.20 7.32 0.73
N LEU A 193 16.70 7.23 1.96
CA LEU A 193 17.34 8.36 2.63
C LEU A 193 18.66 8.70 1.93
N LEU A 194 18.95 10.00 1.84
CA LEU A 194 20.18 10.48 1.23
C LEU A 194 21.35 10.22 2.19
N ASN A 195 22.52 9.94 1.63
CA ASN A 195 23.77 9.76 2.38
C ASN A 195 23.75 8.61 3.41
N SER A 196 22.78 7.68 3.35
CA SER A 196 22.74 6.48 4.19
C SER A 196 23.10 5.23 3.39
N PRO A 197 24.23 4.54 3.62
CA PRO A 197 24.51 3.28 2.93
C PRO A 197 23.39 2.24 3.22
N PRO A 198 22.86 1.50 2.22
CA PRO A 198 23.26 1.38 0.82
C PRO A 198 22.38 2.21 -0.15
N SER A 199 22.09 3.47 0.17
CA SER A 199 21.16 4.33 -0.59
C SER A 199 21.42 4.29 -2.09
N THR A 200 20.36 4.02 -2.84
CA THR A 200 20.33 4.04 -4.30
C THR A 200 19.81 5.37 -4.83
N THR A 201 19.50 6.31 -3.93
CA THR A 201 18.72 7.49 -4.26
C THR A 201 19.61 8.65 -4.66
N GLN A 202 19.34 9.21 -5.83
CA GLN A 202 20.03 10.39 -6.35
C GLN A 202 19.23 11.65 -6.04
N CYS A 203 19.90 12.81 -6.08
CA CYS A 203 19.25 14.11 -6.01
C CYS A 203 19.64 14.97 -7.21
N THR A 204 18.70 15.80 -7.66
CA THR A 204 19.02 16.88 -8.57
C THR A 204 19.89 17.93 -7.86
N GLN A 205 20.51 18.83 -8.63
CA GLN A 205 21.29 19.94 -8.07
C GLN A 205 20.48 20.83 -7.10
N GLY A 206 19.14 20.89 -7.27
CA GLY A 206 18.23 21.61 -6.38
C GLY A 206 17.78 20.82 -5.13
N GLY A 207 18.32 19.62 -4.90
CA GLY A 207 17.99 18.79 -3.74
C GLY A 207 16.73 17.93 -3.90
N LEU A 208 16.09 17.91 -5.07
CA LEU A 208 14.93 17.05 -5.31
C LEU A 208 15.38 15.59 -5.48
N MET A 209 14.79 14.68 -4.70
CA MET A 209 14.95 13.24 -4.86
C MET A 209 14.63 12.82 -6.31
N PHE A 210 15.51 12.05 -6.92
CA PHE A 210 15.37 11.55 -8.28
C PHE A 210 15.34 10.02 -8.28
N LYS A 211 14.23 9.47 -8.76
CA LYS A 211 13.99 8.02 -8.84
C LYS A 211 13.88 7.51 -10.27
N LEU A 212 13.08 8.17 -11.11
CA LEU A 212 12.85 7.75 -12.49
C LEU A 212 12.68 8.97 -13.39
N PRO A 213 13.09 8.89 -14.67
CA PRO A 213 13.06 10.02 -15.60
C PRO A 213 11.63 10.47 -15.95
N GLU A 214 10.69 9.54 -16.05
CA GLU A 214 9.29 9.83 -16.36
C GLU A 214 8.47 9.93 -15.07
N SER A 215 7.74 11.04 -14.88
CA SER A 215 6.85 11.24 -13.72
C SER A 215 7.55 11.13 -12.36
N ASN A 216 8.81 11.56 -12.24
CA ASN A 216 9.60 11.47 -11.00
C ASN A 216 8.83 11.86 -9.72
N LEU A 217 8.07 12.97 -9.76
CA LEU A 217 7.32 13.47 -8.61
C LEU A 217 6.28 12.49 -8.08
N GLN A 218 5.74 11.60 -8.91
CA GLN A 218 4.83 10.55 -8.45
C GLN A 218 5.54 9.58 -7.49
N TYR A 219 6.76 9.18 -7.83
CA TYR A 219 7.55 8.27 -7.00
C TYR A 219 8.07 8.96 -5.75
N VAL A 220 8.56 10.20 -5.89
CA VAL A 220 9.02 11.02 -4.76
C VAL A 220 7.89 11.21 -3.75
N THR A 221 6.70 11.62 -4.20
CA THR A 221 5.56 11.86 -3.28
C THR A 221 5.10 10.57 -2.59
N ALA A 222 5.11 9.42 -3.27
CA ALA A 222 4.80 8.13 -2.67
C ALA A 222 5.85 7.72 -1.61
N ILE A 223 7.14 7.91 -1.90
CA ILE A 223 8.24 7.64 -0.95
C ILE A 223 8.17 8.60 0.25
N THR A 224 7.95 9.89 0.03
CA THR A 224 7.78 10.88 1.11
C THR A 224 6.59 10.53 2.01
N PHE A 225 5.50 10.02 1.45
CA PHE A 225 4.38 9.53 2.25
C PHE A 225 4.79 8.36 3.16
N LEU A 226 5.59 7.40 2.66
CA LEU A 226 6.08 6.29 3.47
C LEU A 226 7.07 6.78 4.54
N LEU A 227 8.01 7.66 4.20
CA LEU A 227 8.96 8.28 5.13
C LEU A 227 8.26 8.97 6.29
N THR A 228 7.30 9.84 5.98
CA THR A 228 6.52 10.58 6.99
C THR A 228 5.66 9.66 7.85
N THR A 229 5.04 8.64 7.25
CA THR A 229 4.22 7.66 7.96
C THR A 229 5.04 6.78 8.90
N TYR A 230 6.22 6.34 8.46
CA TYR A 230 7.11 5.53 9.28
C TYR A 230 7.77 6.35 10.39
N SER A 231 8.22 7.58 10.10
CA SER A 231 8.73 8.52 11.11
C SER A 231 7.70 8.78 12.22
N LYS A 232 6.41 8.89 11.87
CA LYS A 232 5.32 8.97 12.85
C LYS A 232 5.24 7.72 13.75
N TYR A 233 5.43 6.51 13.21
CA TYR A 233 5.44 5.29 14.01
C TYR A 233 6.67 5.23 14.92
N MET A 234 7.84 5.60 14.38
CA MET A 234 9.09 5.69 15.14
C MET A 234 8.99 6.68 16.30
N SER A 235 8.43 7.85 16.06
CA SER A 235 8.28 8.90 17.08
C SER A 235 7.40 8.44 18.25
N ALA A 236 6.35 7.67 17.97
CA ALA A 236 5.46 7.15 19.01
C ALA A 236 6.15 6.15 19.96
N THR A 237 7.21 5.48 19.52
CA THR A 237 7.89 4.40 20.27
C THR A 237 9.36 4.67 20.53
N LYS A 238 9.88 5.82 20.09
CA LYS A 238 11.31 6.16 20.07
C LYS A 238 12.17 5.12 19.33
N HIS A 239 11.61 4.49 18.29
CA HIS A 239 12.37 3.56 17.45
C HIS A 239 13.46 4.31 16.68
N THR A 240 14.63 3.70 16.63
CA THR A 240 15.82 4.17 15.90
C THR A 240 16.54 2.95 15.34
N PHE A 241 17.25 3.13 14.23
CA PHE A 241 17.98 2.05 13.57
C PHE A 241 19.21 2.58 12.85
N ASN A 242 20.07 1.69 12.37
CA ASN A 242 21.28 2.06 11.64
C ASN A 242 21.16 1.70 10.16
N CYS A 243 21.60 2.61 9.30
CA CYS A 243 21.85 2.37 7.89
C CYS A 243 23.36 2.37 7.66
N GLY A 244 23.98 1.20 7.75
CA GLY A 244 25.43 1.09 7.85
C GLY A 244 25.93 1.86 9.07
N ASN A 245 26.71 2.92 8.83
CA ASN A 245 27.30 3.75 9.89
C ASN A 245 26.44 4.98 10.26
N VAL A 246 25.27 5.16 9.62
CA VAL A 246 24.40 6.32 9.86
C VAL A 246 23.30 5.94 10.84
N PHE A 247 23.24 6.63 11.97
CA PHE A 247 22.19 6.48 12.97
C PHE A 247 20.94 7.26 12.55
N ILE A 248 19.84 6.54 12.33
CA ILE A 248 18.57 7.10 11.88
C ILE A 248 17.64 7.37 13.06
N THR A 249 17.16 8.61 13.11
CA THR A 249 16.19 9.10 14.07
C THR A 249 14.99 9.70 13.33
N THR A 250 13.95 10.11 14.05
CA THR A 250 12.78 10.77 13.47
C THR A 250 13.09 12.11 12.79
N ASN A 251 14.26 12.71 13.08
CA ASN A 251 14.70 14.00 12.57
C ASN A 251 15.75 13.86 11.44
N THR A 252 16.10 12.64 11.05
CA THR A 252 17.04 12.41 9.95
C THR A 252 16.34 12.71 8.62
N CYS A 253 16.88 13.67 7.86
CA CYS A 253 16.39 14.09 6.55
C CYS A 253 17.28 13.55 5.43
#